data_AF-A0AAP2HBZ6-F1
#
_entry.id   AF-A0AAP2HBZ6-F1
#
_cell.length_a   1.000
_cell.length_b   1.000
_cell.length_c   1.000
_cell.angle_alpha   90.00
_cell.angle_beta   90.00
_cell.angle_gamma   90.00
#
_symmetry.space_group_name_H-M   'P 1'
#
loop_
_entity.id
_entity.type
_entity.pdbx_description
1 polymer ?
#
loop_
_entity_poly.entity_id
_entity_poly.type
_entity_poly.pdbx_seq_one_letter_code
_entity_poly.pdbx_strand_id
1 'polypeptide(L)'
;MLTPRQARYAFLPVMLIAMAILVGVALIALQQGLAAGPDEFWLLAWVLAFVLALPGAMLVLPVVSAGLRAATRPETVPLTGVKIPDSGHWGR
;
A
#
# COMPACT_ATOMS: atom_id res chain seq x y z
N MET A 1 -13.53 16.29 -10.59
CA MET A 1 -13.42 14.84 -10.83
C MET A 1 -11.93 14.47 -10.84
N LEU A 2 -11.48 13.62 -9.93
CA LEU A 2 -10.08 13.15 -9.93
C LEU A 2 -9.88 12.26 -11.15
N THR A 3 -8.77 12.44 -11.86
CA THR A 3 -8.41 11.49 -12.92
C THR A 3 -8.13 10.11 -12.30
N PRO A 4 -8.40 9.00 -13.01
CA PRO A 4 -8.18 7.64 -12.47
C PRO A 4 -6.75 7.41 -11.94
N ARG A 5 -5.77 8.11 -12.53
CA ARG A 5 -4.37 8.09 -12.06
C ARG A 5 -4.19 8.82 -10.73
N GLN A 6 -4.77 10.02 -10.58
CA GLN A 6 -4.69 10.79 -9.33
C GLN A 6 -5.36 10.07 -8.16
N ALA A 7 -6.54 9.46 -8.37
CA ALA A 7 -7.22 8.67 -7.35
C ALA A 7 -6.34 7.52 -6.84
N ARG A 8 -5.62 6.86 -7.76
CA ARG A 8 -4.73 5.73 -7.43
C ARG A 8 -3.49 6.16 -6.63
N TYR A 9 -2.96 7.37 -6.88
CA TYR A 9 -1.83 7.91 -6.11
C TYR A 9 -2.25 8.46 -4.74
N ALA A 10 -3.44 9.04 -4.62
CA ALA A 10 -3.97 9.52 -3.34
C ALA A 10 -4.45 8.38 -2.42
N PHE A 11 -4.88 7.27 -2.99
CA PHE A 11 -5.41 6.12 -2.24
C PHE A 11 -4.41 5.56 -1.22
N LEU A 12 -3.15 5.36 -1.62
CA LEU A 12 -2.14 4.76 -0.74
C LEU A 12 -1.89 5.58 0.54
N PRO A 13 -1.53 6.88 0.49
CA PRO A 13 -1.29 7.66 1.71
C PRO A 13 -2.56 7.79 2.56
N VAL A 14 -3.73 7.98 1.95
CA VAL A 14 -4.99 8.08 2.67
C VAL A 14 -5.32 6.77 3.40
N MET A 15 -5.16 5.63 2.72
CA MET A 15 -5.40 4.31 3.33
C MET A 15 -4.41 4.02 4.46
N LEU A 16 -3.14 4.44 4.34
CA LEU A 16 -2.17 4.31 5.42
C LEU A 16 -2.53 5.15 6.65
N ILE A 17 -3.00 6.39 6.45
CA ILE A 17 -3.50 7.23 7.55
C ILE A 17 -4.71 6.58 8.21
N ALA A 18 -5.67 6.10 7.42
CA ALA A 18 -6.84 5.40 7.94
C ALA A 18 -6.46 4.15 8.74
N MET A 19 -5.50 3.36 8.24
CA MET A 19 -5.00 2.17 8.92
C MET A 19 -4.29 2.52 10.24
N ALA A 20 -3.52 3.61 10.28
CA ALA A 20 -2.86 4.06 11.50
C ALA A 20 -3.87 4.48 12.58
N ILE A 21 -4.93 5.20 12.19
CA ILE A 21 -6.03 5.55 13.10
C ILE A 21 -6.72 4.28 13.60
N LEU A 22 -7.03 3.35 12.71
CA LEU A 22 -7.70 2.09 13.05
C LEU A 22 -6.87 1.25 14.03
N VAL A 23 -5.57 1.13 13.80
CA VAL A 23 -4.65 0.46 14.72
C VAL A 23 -4.62 1.17 16.08
N GLY A 24 -4.59 2.50 16.10
CA GLY A 24 -4.65 3.27 17.36
C GLY A 24 -5.91 2.95 18.17
N VAL A 25 -7.07 2.92 17.53
CA VAL A 25 -8.35 2.55 18.18
C VAL A 25 -8.32 1.09 18.63
N ALA A 26 -7.80 0.18 17.81
CA ALA A 26 -7.68 -1.23 18.14
C ALA A 26 -6.81 -1.45 19.40
N LEU A 27 -5.70 -0.73 19.53
CA LEU A 27 -4.83 -0.81 20.71
C LEU A 27 -5.52 -0.31 21.99
N ILE A 28 -6.35 0.73 21.89
CA ILE A 28 -7.15 1.22 23.02
C ILE A 28 -8.19 0.16 23.41
N ALA A 29 -8.92 -0.38 22.44
CA ALA A 29 -9.92 -1.41 22.69
C ALA A 29 -9.32 -2.70 23.27
N LEU A 30 -8.12 -3.08 22.80
CA LEU A 30 -7.38 -4.22 23.32
C LEU A 30 -6.97 -4.02 24.79
N GLN A 31 -6.50 -2.82 25.15
CA GLN A 31 -6.20 -2.47 26.54
C GLN A 31 -7.45 -2.54 27.43
N GLN A 32 -8.60 -2.10 26.92
CA GLN A 32 -9.86 -2.21 27.64
C GLN A 32 -10.30 -3.68 27.82
N GLY A 33 -10.14 -4.51 26.79
CA GLY A 33 -10.40 -5.95 26.89
C GLY A 33 -9.52 -6.63 27.94
N LEU A 34 -8.23 -6.30 27.98
CA LEU A 34 -7.30 -6.81 29.02
C LEU A 34 -7.74 -6.41 30.44
N ALA A 35 -8.30 -5.21 30.62
CA ALA A 35 -8.79 -4.75 31.91
C ALA A 35 -10.15 -5.37 32.31
N ALA A 36 -10.97 -5.79 31.34
CA ALA A 36 -12.28 -6.39 31.57
C ALA A 36 -12.23 -7.89 31.94
N GLY A 37 -11.14 -8.59 31.57
CA GLY A 37 -10.92 -9.99 31.88
C GLY A 37 -10.59 -10.85 30.65
N PRO A 38 -10.12 -12.09 30.86
CA PRO A 38 -9.58 -12.93 29.80
C PRO A 38 -10.61 -13.35 28.74
N ASP A 39 -11.86 -13.60 29.13
CA ASP A 39 -12.93 -14.03 28.21
C ASP A 39 -13.33 -12.88 27.26
N GLU A 40 -13.54 -11.69 27.82
CA GLU A 40 -13.87 -10.48 27.07
C GLU A 40 -12.73 -10.09 26.12
N PHE A 41 -11.49 -10.18 26.60
CA PHE A 41 -10.29 -9.95 25.80
C PHE A 41 -10.24 -10.87 24.58
N TRP A 42 -10.52 -12.16 24.76
CA TRP A 42 -10.40 -13.13 23.67
C TRP A 42 -11.41 -12.86 22.55
N LEU A 43 -12.66 -12.56 22.91
CA LEU A 43 -13.69 -12.19 21.95
C LEU A 43 -13.32 -10.90 21.21
N LEU A 44 -12.85 -9.89 21.94
CA LEU A 44 -12.48 -8.59 21.38
C LEU A 44 -11.24 -8.70 20.47
N ALA A 45 -10.24 -9.50 20.84
CA ALA A 45 -9.05 -9.75 20.03
C ALA A 45 -9.40 -10.42 18.70
N TRP A 46 -10.32 -11.40 18.70
CA TRP A 46 -10.80 -12.02 17.47
C TRP A 46 -11.48 -11.01 16.54
N VAL A 47 -12.36 -10.16 17.06
CA VAL A 47 -13.02 -9.12 16.27
C VAL A 47 -12.00 -8.14 15.70
N LEU A 48 -11.06 -7.65 16.53
CA LEU A 48 -10.01 -6.74 16.08
C LEU A 48 -9.12 -7.36 15.00
N ALA A 49 -8.82 -8.66 15.10
CA ALA A 49 -8.05 -9.37 14.07
C ALA A 49 -8.74 -9.30 12.70
N PHE A 50 -10.06 -9.51 12.62
CA PHE A 50 -10.80 -9.37 11.36
C PHE A 50 -10.90 -7.92 10.88
N VAL A 51 -11.18 -6.99 11.79
CA VAL A 51 -11.27 -5.56 11.50
C VAL A 51 -9.96 -5.02 10.92
N LEU A 52 -8.82 -5.52 11.39
CA LEU A 52 -7.50 -5.16 10.87
C LEU A 52 -7.09 -5.97 9.63
N ALA A 53 -7.41 -7.26 9.58
CA ALA A 53 -6.99 -8.14 8.49
C ALA A 53 -7.58 -7.75 7.14
N LEU A 54 -8.85 -7.36 7.09
CA LEU A 54 -9.53 -6.94 5.85
C LEU A 54 -8.86 -5.72 5.18
N PRO A 55 -8.74 -4.55 5.83
CA PRO A 55 -8.04 -3.41 5.27
C PRO A 55 -6.53 -3.67 5.11
N GLY A 56 -5.92 -4.46 6.01
CA GLY A 56 -4.54 -4.92 5.86
C GLY A 56 -4.30 -5.70 4.58
N ALA A 57 -5.20 -6.62 4.23
CA ALA A 57 -5.15 -7.40 3.00
C ALA A 57 -5.26 -6.52 1.75
N MET A 58 -6.12 -5.48 1.80
CA MET A 58 -6.23 -4.50 0.71
C MET A 58 -4.93 -3.72 0.47
N LEU A 59 -4.08 -3.58 1.49
CA LEU A 59 -2.79 -2.90 1.41
C LEU A 59 -1.64 -3.80 0.91
N VAL A 60 -1.78 -5.13 0.91
CA VAL A 60 -0.70 -6.05 0.53
C VAL A 60 -0.22 -5.77 -0.90
N LEU A 61 -1.12 -5.83 -1.88
CA LEU A 61 -0.78 -5.60 -3.29
C LEU A 61 -0.10 -4.25 -3.55
N PRO A 62 -0.65 -3.10 -3.09
CA PRO A 62 -0.03 -1.82 -3.35
C PRO A 62 1.31 -1.66 -2.62
N VAL A 63 1.46 -2.16 -1.38
CA VAL A 63 2.72 -2.13 -0.64
C VAL A 63 3.79 -2.98 -1.34
N VAL A 64 3.46 -4.22 -1.72
CA VAL A 64 4.37 -5.11 -2.46
C VAL A 64 4.77 -4.47 -3.79
N SER A 65 3.82 -3.90 -4.52
CA SER A 65 4.11 -3.22 -5.80
C SER A 65 5.02 -1.99 -5.63
N ALA A 66 4.84 -1.23 -4.55
CA ALA A 66 5.69 -0.08 -4.24
C ALA A 66 7.09 -0.53 -3.83
N GLY A 67 7.19 -1.57 -3.00
CA GLY A 67 8.47 -2.19 -2.60
C GLY A 67 9.24 -2.74 -3.78
N LEU A 68 8.57 -3.48 -4.67
CA LEU A 68 9.16 -3.97 -5.91
C LEU A 68 9.66 -2.83 -6.77
N ARG A 69 8.87 -1.77 -7.01
CA ARG A 69 9.32 -0.59 -7.78
C ARG A 69 10.50 0.14 -7.15
N ALA A 70 10.58 0.17 -5.82
CA ALA A 70 11.71 0.77 -5.13
C ALA A 70 12.98 -0.08 -5.28
N ALA A 71 12.85 -1.41 -5.20
CA ALA A 71 13.94 -2.36 -5.36
C ALA A 71 14.41 -2.55 -6.80
N THR A 72 13.49 -2.50 -7.76
CA THR A 72 13.77 -2.62 -9.20
C THR A 72 13.93 -1.27 -9.89
N ARG A 73 14.14 -0.17 -9.15
CA ARG A 73 14.64 1.07 -9.77
C ARG A 73 15.89 0.67 -10.53
N PRO A 74 15.86 0.63 -11.87
CA PRO A 74 17.08 0.49 -12.61
C PRO A 74 17.89 1.70 -12.18
N GLU A 75 19.18 1.51 -11.89
CA GLU A 75 20.10 2.55 -12.33
C GLU A 75 19.63 2.91 -13.73
N THR A 76 19.10 4.11 -13.88
CA THR A 76 18.78 4.64 -15.19
C THR A 76 20.15 4.90 -15.79
N VAL A 77 20.85 3.83 -16.16
CA VAL A 77 21.94 3.83 -17.10
C VAL A 77 21.20 4.11 -18.39
N PRO A 78 21.20 5.35 -18.90
CA PRO A 78 20.77 5.54 -20.27
C PRO A 78 21.61 4.55 -21.08
N LEU A 79 20.96 3.70 -21.88
CA LEU A 79 21.64 2.95 -22.93
C LEU A 79 22.17 3.98 -23.95
N THR A 80 23.20 4.74 -23.57
CA THR A 80 24.03 5.56 -24.43
C THR A 80 24.81 4.59 -25.30
N GLY A 81 24.22 4.16 -26.40
CA GLY A 81 24.97 3.32 -27.33
C GLY A 81 24.19 2.73 -28.48
N VAL A 82 22.88 2.50 -28.34
CA VAL A 82 22.10 1.99 -29.48
C VAL A 82 21.36 3.15 -30.12
N LYS A 83 21.98 3.71 -31.16
CA LYS A 83 21.28 4.51 -32.16
C LYS A 83 20.06 3.70 -32.61
N ILE A 84 18.87 4.23 -32.37
CA ILE A 84 17.67 3.78 -33.07
C ILE A 84 17.98 3.99 -34.56
N PRO A 85 17.99 2.95 -35.41
CA PRO A 85 18.15 3.14 -36.84
C PRO A 85 16.97 3.99 -37.33
N ASP A 86 17.28 5.19 -37.81
CA ASP A 86 16.35 6.04 -38.52
C ASP A 86 16.01 5.34 -39.85
N SER A 87 14.91 4.56 -39.88
CA SER A 87 14.40 3.96 -41.12
C SER A 87 13.59 4.98 -41.92
N GLY A 88 14.19 6.16 -42.14
CA GLY A 88 13.56 7.34 -42.71
C GLY A 88 14.42 8.06 -43.76
N HIS A 89 14.98 7.32 -44.72
CA HIS A 89 15.54 7.92 -45.93
C HIS A 89 14.70 7.57 -47.15
N TRP A 90 13.61 8.31 -47.33
CA TRP A 90 12.94 8.50 -48.61
C TRP A 90 13.23 9.92 -49.10
N GLY A 91 13.84 10.04 -50.29
CA GLY A 91 13.91 11.27 -51.08
C GLY A 91 15.28 11.95 -51.08
N ARG A 92 16.09 11.73 -52.10
CA ARG A 92 15.99 12.33 -53.44
C ARG A 92 16.72 11.46 -54.46
#